data_AF-A0A7M7LKY9-F1
#
_entry.id   AF-A0A7M7LKY9-F1
#
_cell.length_a   1.000
_cell.length_b   1.000
_cell.length_c   1.000
_cell.angle_alpha   90.00
_cell.angle_beta   90.00
_cell.angle_gamma   90.00
#
_symmetry.space_group_name_H-M   'P 1'
#
loop_
_entity.id
_entity.type
_entity.pdbx_description
1 polymer ?
#
loop_
_entity_poly.entity_id
_entity_poly.type
_entity_poly.pdbx_seq_one_letter_code
_entity_poly.pdbx_strand_id
1 'polypeptide(L)'
;MASEHDYLFLFMAFFTLAMFILTQVLSALATVPGNIAGWFPNTTEEISDTYPVLVTPAGWTFLVWAVIYIWMLIYIIYILTTVCRRNKNGPVYMNPPVVTANFLAVFSLNLAFNIVWLFLFSRREFAWSLADSCMLAFTVYVCLWLNHRNVEKYRDVMETNHKVDLWCNRILIQNGLAVYATWTSIATLINLSIALTYLADVKNLSSSLISLSILTAEVVVYFVVDTFYWDRYLRYTFTVYPTIIWALSGVLSENWDPDSSTSIFNAVLLALGGLCFVIKFVLVVFVRESLDNKPALRSKAKGNEYIFNEEDSDVPSISMTNKKIYDDAVN
;
A
#
# COMPACT_ATOMS: atom_id res chain seq x y z
N MET A 1 -29.20 23.79 6.07
CA MET A 1 -28.78 22.99 7.24
C MET A 1 -27.87 21.91 6.70
N ALA A 2 -26.55 21.99 6.93
CA ALA A 2 -25.67 20.89 6.55
C ALA A 2 -26.04 19.67 7.42
N SER A 3 -26.21 18.51 6.79
CA SER A 3 -26.52 17.24 7.47
C SER A 3 -25.53 17.01 8.62
N GLU A 4 -26.00 16.63 9.81
CA GLU A 4 -25.13 16.27 10.95
C GLU A 4 -24.23 15.05 10.64
N HIS A 5 -24.59 14.28 9.61
CA HIS A 5 -23.90 13.06 9.20
C HIS A 5 -23.78 12.93 7.69
N ASP A 6 -22.64 12.43 7.21
CA ASP A 6 -22.49 11.99 5.82
C ASP A 6 -22.97 10.54 5.69
N TYR A 7 -24.22 10.38 5.24
CA TYR A 7 -24.86 9.08 5.08
C TYR A 7 -24.15 8.17 4.07
N LEU A 8 -23.52 8.74 3.04
CA LEU A 8 -22.77 7.95 2.07
C LEU A 8 -21.53 7.34 2.73
N PHE A 9 -20.79 8.14 3.50
CA PHE A 9 -19.66 7.62 4.27
C PHE A 9 -20.09 6.52 5.23
N LEU A 10 -21.16 6.75 6.00
CA LEU A 10 -21.67 5.76 6.96
C LEU A 10 -22.03 4.44 6.28
N PHE A 11 -22.82 4.50 5.21
CA PHE A 11 -23.15 3.33 4.42
C PHE A 11 -21.90 2.60 3.94
N MET A 12 -20.94 3.34 3.34
CA MET A 12 -19.72 2.76 2.81
C MET A 12 -18.83 2.14 3.90
N ALA A 13 -18.79 2.69 5.11
CA ALA A 13 -18.00 2.16 6.22
C ALA A 13 -18.54 0.79 6.68
N PHE A 14 -19.86 0.68 6.86
CA PHE A 14 -20.49 -0.60 7.21
C PHE A 14 -20.48 -1.60 6.05
N PHE A 15 -20.65 -1.14 4.82
CA PHE A 15 -20.55 -1.97 3.63
C PHE A 15 -19.12 -2.54 3.47
N THR A 16 -18.09 -1.73 3.71
CA THR A 16 -16.69 -2.18 3.73
C THR A 16 -16.46 -3.26 4.79
N LEU A 17 -17.00 -3.09 6.00
CA LEU A 17 -16.92 -4.11 7.04
C LEU A 17 -17.59 -5.41 6.61
N ALA A 18 -18.79 -5.35 6.02
CA ALA A 18 -19.49 -6.53 5.53
C ALA A 18 -18.71 -7.24 4.41
N MET A 19 -18.16 -6.48 3.45
CA MET A 19 -17.30 -7.00 2.39
C MET A 19 -16.05 -7.67 2.97
N PHE A 20 -15.41 -7.04 3.97
CA PHE A 20 -14.23 -7.61 4.62
C PHE A 20 -14.57 -8.94 5.30
N ILE A 21 -15.67 -9.01 6.06
CA ILE A 21 -16.14 -10.25 6.70
C ILE A 21 -16.39 -11.34 5.65
N LEU A 22 -17.06 -11.00 4.54
CA LEU A 22 -17.28 -11.93 3.44
C LEU A 22 -15.96 -12.43 2.84
N THR A 23 -15.00 -11.53 2.59
CA THR A 23 -13.66 -11.89 2.11
C THR A 23 -12.97 -12.85 3.08
N GLN A 24 -13.04 -12.63 4.39
CA GLN A 24 -12.45 -13.53 5.39
C GLN A 24 -13.08 -14.92 5.36
N VAL A 25 -14.42 -14.99 5.30
CA VAL A 25 -15.13 -16.28 5.21
C VAL A 25 -14.73 -17.04 3.94
N LEU A 26 -14.71 -16.37 2.80
CA LEU A 26 -14.34 -17.00 1.52
C LEU A 26 -12.86 -17.39 1.45
N SER A 27 -11.97 -16.57 2.01
CA SER A 27 -10.55 -16.88 2.11
C SER A 27 -10.31 -18.13 2.97
N ALA A 28 -11.01 -18.24 4.11
CA ALA A 28 -10.93 -19.43 4.97
C ALA A 28 -11.50 -20.68 4.25
N LEU A 29 -12.59 -20.54 3.50
CA LEU A 29 -13.14 -21.65 2.71
C LEU A 29 -12.21 -22.09 1.58
N ALA A 30 -11.43 -21.17 1.00
CA ALA A 30 -10.47 -21.47 -0.07
C ALA A 30 -9.22 -22.23 0.40
N THR A 31 -9.01 -22.37 1.72
CA THR A 31 -7.90 -23.15 2.31
C THR A 31 -8.35 -24.52 2.85
N VAL A 32 -9.65 -24.79 2.95
CA VAL A 32 -10.14 -26.06 3.52
C VAL A 32 -10.22 -27.14 2.44
N PRO A 33 -9.47 -28.26 2.59
CA PRO A 33 -9.56 -29.38 1.66
C PRO A 33 -10.94 -30.05 1.68
N GLY A 34 -11.36 -30.61 0.56
CA GLY A 34 -12.58 -31.43 0.50
C GLY A 34 -13.87 -30.67 0.18
N ASN A 35 -13.79 -29.39 -0.20
CA ASN A 35 -14.84 -28.68 -0.92
C ASN A 35 -16.22 -28.68 -0.21
N ILE A 36 -16.26 -28.28 1.07
CA ILE A 36 -17.47 -28.33 1.94
C ILE A 36 -18.73 -27.74 1.27
N ALA A 37 -18.58 -26.77 0.36
CA ALA A 37 -19.68 -26.09 -0.34
C ALA A 37 -19.66 -26.19 -1.88
N GLY A 38 -18.70 -26.90 -2.49
CA GLY A 38 -18.57 -26.92 -3.96
C GLY A 38 -17.84 -25.70 -4.57
N TRP A 39 -17.53 -24.67 -3.78
CA TRP A 39 -17.12 -23.36 -4.27
C TRP A 39 -15.66 -23.27 -4.73
N PHE A 40 -14.76 -24.00 -4.09
CA PHE A 40 -13.32 -24.01 -4.38
C PHE A 40 -12.92 -25.44 -4.69
N PRO A 41 -12.82 -25.83 -5.99
CA PRO A 41 -12.54 -27.22 -6.35
C PRO A 41 -11.11 -27.66 -6.03
N ASN A 42 -10.18 -26.72 -5.89
CA ASN A 42 -8.82 -26.94 -5.40
C ASN A 42 -8.50 -25.84 -4.38
N THR A 43 -7.70 -26.16 -3.37
CA THR A 43 -7.18 -25.14 -2.45
C THR A 43 -6.10 -24.30 -3.13
N THR A 44 -5.82 -23.12 -2.58
CA THR A 44 -4.75 -22.25 -3.10
C THR A 44 -3.37 -22.93 -3.01
N GLU A 45 -3.15 -23.71 -1.95
CA GLU A 45 -1.93 -24.50 -1.73
C GLU A 45 -1.80 -25.61 -2.78
N GLU A 46 -2.85 -26.43 -2.98
CA GLU A 46 -2.87 -27.51 -3.98
C GLU A 46 -2.51 -27.01 -5.39
N ILE A 47 -3.01 -25.83 -5.77
CA ILE A 47 -2.68 -25.23 -7.07
C ILE A 47 -1.22 -24.77 -7.10
N SER A 48 -0.74 -24.12 -6.05
CA SER A 48 0.64 -23.65 -5.99
C SER A 48 1.63 -24.81 -6.08
N ASP A 49 1.32 -25.93 -5.43
CA ASP A 49 2.12 -27.17 -5.47
C ASP A 49 2.05 -27.88 -6.82
N THR A 50 0.88 -27.82 -7.49
CA THR A 50 0.70 -28.44 -8.82
C THR A 50 1.39 -27.63 -9.92
N TYR A 51 1.51 -26.31 -9.76
CA TYR A 51 2.04 -25.38 -10.75
C TYR A 51 3.27 -24.59 -10.22
N PRO A 52 4.36 -25.28 -9.86
CA PRO A 52 5.52 -24.64 -9.25
C PRO A 52 6.29 -23.73 -10.21
N VAL A 53 6.63 -22.52 -9.75
CA VAL A 53 7.56 -21.61 -10.42
C VAL A 53 8.71 -21.27 -9.47
N LEU A 54 9.90 -20.95 -10.00
CA LEU A 54 11.11 -20.75 -9.18
C LEU A 54 11.06 -19.49 -8.28
N VAL A 55 10.00 -18.69 -8.40
CA VAL A 55 9.70 -17.53 -7.55
C VAL A 55 8.55 -17.79 -6.56
N THR A 56 7.99 -19.01 -6.52
CA THR A 56 7.02 -19.39 -5.48
C THR A 56 7.75 -19.53 -4.14
N PRO A 57 7.37 -18.77 -3.10
CA PRO A 57 8.04 -18.84 -1.81
C PRO A 57 7.55 -20.05 -0.99
N ALA A 58 8.33 -20.40 0.04
CA ALA A 58 7.97 -21.45 0.99
C ALA A 58 6.61 -21.18 1.65
N GLY A 59 5.88 -22.25 2.00
CA GLY A 59 4.51 -22.18 2.55
C GLY A 59 4.34 -21.24 3.75
N TRP A 60 5.33 -21.17 4.65
CA TRP A 60 5.30 -20.27 5.80
C TRP A 60 5.23 -18.78 5.42
N THR A 61 5.70 -18.42 4.23
CA THR A 61 5.72 -17.04 3.72
C THR A 61 4.30 -16.49 3.55
N PHE A 62 3.33 -17.37 3.25
CA PHE A 62 1.92 -17.02 3.08
C PHE A 62 1.23 -16.60 4.38
N LEU A 63 1.87 -16.75 5.56
CA LEU A 63 1.40 -16.16 6.83
C LEU A 63 1.26 -14.63 6.76
N VAL A 64 1.90 -13.97 5.78
CA VAL A 64 1.70 -12.55 5.50
C VAL A 64 0.23 -12.20 5.22
N TRP A 65 -0.58 -13.12 4.68
CA TRP A 65 -2.02 -12.88 4.51
C TRP A 65 -2.74 -12.72 5.85
N ALA A 66 -2.38 -13.51 6.87
CA ALA A 66 -2.92 -13.33 8.21
C ALA A 66 -2.52 -11.97 8.80
N VAL A 67 -1.26 -11.55 8.61
CA VAL A 67 -0.78 -10.22 9.02
C VAL A 67 -1.58 -9.11 8.32
N ILE A 68 -1.75 -9.22 7.00
CA ILE A 68 -2.54 -8.28 6.20
C ILE A 68 -3.96 -8.19 6.74
N TYR A 69 -4.68 -9.31 6.86
CA TYR A 69 -6.07 -9.31 7.29
C TYR A 69 -6.27 -8.82 8.73
N ILE A 70 -5.37 -9.12 9.65
CA ILE A 70 -5.40 -8.56 11.01
C ILE A 70 -5.21 -7.04 10.96
N TRP A 71 -4.25 -6.55 10.18
CA TRP A 71 -4.01 -5.11 10.04
C TRP A 71 -5.21 -4.41 9.40
N MET A 72 -5.82 -5.03 8.39
CA MET A 72 -7.07 -4.58 7.77
C MET A 72 -8.19 -4.42 8.78
N LEU A 73 -8.42 -5.45 9.60
CA LEU A 73 -9.43 -5.40 10.64
C LEU A 73 -9.16 -4.25 11.61
N ILE A 74 -7.91 -4.07 12.05
CA ILE A 74 -7.54 -2.99 12.97
C ILE A 74 -7.83 -1.62 12.36
N TYR A 75 -7.47 -1.36 11.10
CA TYR A 75 -7.74 -0.06 10.51
C TYR A 75 -9.22 0.14 10.14
N ILE A 76 -9.99 -0.92 9.85
CA ILE A 76 -11.45 -0.84 9.68
C ILE A 76 -12.10 -0.47 11.02
N ILE A 77 -11.70 -1.11 12.12
CA ILE A 77 -12.16 -0.76 13.47
C ILE A 77 -11.81 0.69 13.78
N TYR A 78 -10.58 1.13 13.48
CA TYR A 78 -10.18 2.52 13.63
C TYR A 78 -11.13 3.46 12.87
N ILE A 79 -11.41 3.20 11.58
CA ILE A 79 -12.34 4.00 10.78
C ILE A 79 -13.72 4.06 11.44
N LEU A 80 -14.25 2.93 11.92
CA LEU A 80 -15.55 2.90 12.61
C LEU A 80 -15.53 3.69 13.92
N THR A 81 -14.42 3.69 14.67
CA THR A 81 -14.31 4.50 15.89
C THR A 81 -14.39 6.00 15.57
N THR A 82 -13.94 6.44 14.39
CA THR A 82 -14.05 7.85 13.98
C THR A 82 -15.48 8.31 13.72
N VAL A 83 -16.40 7.37 13.45
CA VAL A 83 -17.85 7.64 13.37
C VAL A 83 -18.44 7.93 14.75
N CYS A 84 -17.98 7.19 15.77
CA CYS A 84 -18.45 7.32 17.15
C CYS A 84 -17.77 8.45 17.94
N ARG A 85 -16.64 8.98 17.44
CA ARG A 85 -15.87 10.04 18.10
C ARG A 85 -16.25 11.42 17.56
N ARG A 86 -16.35 12.41 18.46
CA ARG A 86 -16.57 13.82 18.15
C ARG A 86 -15.40 14.67 18.61
N ASN A 87 -15.16 15.76 17.89
CA ASN A 87 -14.24 16.84 18.25
C ASN A 87 -14.98 18.18 18.26
N LYS A 88 -14.23 19.28 18.49
CA LYS A 88 -14.77 20.65 18.58
C LYS A 88 -15.53 21.09 17.31
N ASN A 89 -15.23 20.51 16.16
CA ASN A 89 -15.77 20.87 14.85
C ASN A 89 -16.82 19.87 14.34
N GLY A 90 -17.11 18.80 15.09
CA GLY A 90 -18.08 17.77 14.71
C GLY A 90 -17.49 16.35 14.77
N PRO A 91 -18.09 15.38 14.06
CA PRO A 91 -17.57 14.02 14.00
C PRO A 91 -16.15 13.95 13.42
N VAL A 92 -15.29 13.08 13.99
CA VAL A 92 -13.86 12.98 13.59
C VAL A 92 -13.71 12.58 12.13
N TYR A 93 -14.57 11.70 11.62
CA TYR A 93 -14.53 11.25 10.22
C TYR A 93 -14.81 12.36 9.19
N MET A 94 -15.45 13.47 9.61
CA MET A 94 -15.72 14.63 8.75
C MET A 94 -14.73 15.77 8.98
N ASN A 95 -14.03 15.79 10.12
CA ASN A 95 -13.25 16.93 10.58
C ASN A 95 -11.93 16.47 11.21
N PRO A 96 -10.84 16.28 10.43
CA PRO A 96 -10.76 16.39 8.97
C PRO A 96 -11.21 15.12 8.24
N PRO A 97 -11.71 15.24 7.00
CA PRO A 97 -12.18 14.10 6.20
C PRO A 97 -11.00 13.38 5.52
N VAL A 98 -10.20 12.67 6.31
CA VAL A 98 -8.99 11.97 5.84
C VAL A 98 -9.34 10.73 5.03
N VAL A 99 -10.17 9.88 5.64
CA VAL A 99 -10.79 8.73 5.00
C VAL A 99 -12.10 9.24 4.40
N THR A 100 -12.32 8.98 3.12
CA THR A 100 -13.49 9.46 2.39
C THR A 100 -14.34 8.30 1.92
N ALA A 101 -15.61 8.56 1.55
CA ALA A 101 -16.46 7.55 0.93
C ALA A 101 -15.82 6.95 -0.35
N ASN A 102 -15.08 7.76 -1.12
CA ASN A 102 -14.35 7.30 -2.30
C ASN A 102 -13.24 6.31 -1.94
N PHE A 103 -12.48 6.56 -0.87
CA PHE A 103 -11.49 5.60 -0.37
C PHE A 103 -12.16 4.26 -0.01
N LEU A 104 -13.28 4.32 0.72
CA LEU A 104 -14.02 3.13 1.13
C LEU A 104 -14.60 2.38 -0.08
N ALA A 105 -15.07 3.09 -1.12
CA ALA A 105 -15.56 2.48 -2.35
C ALA A 105 -14.47 1.72 -3.10
N VAL A 106 -13.30 2.33 -3.26
CA VAL A 106 -12.14 1.66 -3.89
C VAL A 106 -11.68 0.48 -3.03
N PHE A 107 -11.70 0.60 -1.70
CA PHE A 107 -11.32 -0.49 -0.81
C PHE A 107 -12.34 -1.64 -0.83
N SER A 108 -13.64 -1.37 -0.88
CA SER A 108 -14.67 -2.39 -1.11
C SER A 108 -14.50 -3.09 -2.47
N LEU A 109 -14.17 -2.34 -3.52
CA LEU A 109 -13.87 -2.90 -4.84
C LEU A 109 -12.63 -3.79 -4.80
N ASN A 110 -11.59 -3.39 -4.08
CA ASN A 110 -10.41 -4.22 -3.86
C ASN A 110 -10.76 -5.54 -3.15
N LEU A 111 -11.59 -5.50 -2.10
CA LEU A 111 -12.06 -6.71 -1.41
C LEU A 111 -12.87 -7.63 -2.34
N ALA A 112 -13.62 -7.06 -3.29
CA ALA A 112 -14.32 -7.82 -4.31
C ALA A 112 -13.33 -8.50 -5.28
N PHE A 113 -12.30 -7.79 -5.76
CA PHE A 113 -11.23 -8.41 -6.55
C PHE A 113 -10.54 -9.52 -5.76
N ASN A 114 -10.29 -9.35 -4.46
CA ASN A 114 -9.68 -10.41 -3.64
C ASN A 114 -10.53 -11.69 -3.67
N ILE A 115 -11.85 -11.54 -3.55
CA ILE A 115 -12.80 -12.66 -3.65
C ILE A 115 -12.77 -13.29 -5.05
N VAL A 116 -12.84 -12.47 -6.11
CA VAL A 116 -12.83 -12.94 -7.50
C VAL A 116 -11.55 -13.74 -7.79
N TRP A 117 -10.39 -13.23 -7.35
CA TRP A 117 -9.12 -13.94 -7.46
C TRP A 117 -9.17 -15.36 -6.88
N LEU A 118 -9.76 -15.54 -5.68
CA LEU A 118 -9.89 -16.87 -5.06
C LEU A 118 -10.69 -17.84 -5.95
N PHE A 119 -11.79 -17.38 -6.54
CA PHE A 119 -12.62 -18.21 -7.42
C PHE A 119 -11.92 -18.55 -8.74
N LEU A 120 -11.22 -17.59 -9.34
CA LEU A 120 -10.48 -17.78 -10.59
C LEU A 120 -9.28 -18.70 -10.39
N PHE A 121 -8.47 -18.43 -9.36
CA PHE A 121 -7.27 -19.20 -9.06
C PHE A 121 -7.65 -20.64 -8.73
N SER A 122 -8.62 -20.89 -7.83
CA SER A 122 -9.10 -22.24 -7.49
C SER A 122 -9.59 -23.08 -8.68
N ARG A 123 -10.00 -22.43 -9.78
CA ARG A 123 -10.45 -23.07 -11.03
C ARG A 123 -9.38 -23.18 -12.10
N ARG A 124 -8.14 -22.75 -11.79
CA ARG A 124 -6.99 -22.75 -12.71
C ARG A 124 -7.18 -21.82 -13.90
N GLU A 125 -8.00 -20.78 -13.75
CA GLU A 125 -8.22 -19.74 -14.76
C GLU A 125 -7.05 -18.73 -14.73
N PHE A 126 -5.82 -19.17 -15.04
CA PHE A 126 -4.60 -18.39 -14.77
C PHE A 126 -4.53 -17.04 -15.50
N ALA A 127 -5.02 -16.96 -16.74
CA ALA A 127 -5.03 -15.70 -17.48
C ALA A 127 -5.93 -14.65 -16.79
N TRP A 128 -7.12 -15.08 -16.37
CA TRP A 128 -8.06 -14.22 -15.66
C TRP A 128 -7.60 -13.91 -14.24
N SER A 129 -7.00 -14.89 -13.56
CA SER A 129 -6.43 -14.71 -12.22
C SER A 129 -5.27 -13.70 -12.24
N LEU A 130 -4.41 -13.73 -13.27
CA LEU A 130 -3.38 -12.70 -13.48
C LEU A 130 -4.01 -11.32 -13.69
N ALA A 131 -4.96 -11.19 -14.62
CA ALA A 131 -5.63 -9.92 -14.90
C ALA A 131 -6.30 -9.34 -13.64
N ASP A 132 -6.98 -10.18 -12.87
CA ASP A 132 -7.64 -9.82 -11.62
C ASP A 132 -6.61 -9.41 -10.54
N SER A 133 -5.49 -10.12 -10.43
CA SER A 133 -4.40 -9.75 -9.50
C SER A 133 -3.80 -8.38 -9.82
N CYS A 134 -3.70 -8.00 -11.10
CA CYS A 134 -3.29 -6.65 -11.51
C CYS A 134 -4.30 -5.59 -11.04
N MET A 135 -5.61 -5.87 -11.16
CA MET A 135 -6.67 -4.97 -10.67
C MET A 135 -6.68 -4.88 -9.15
N LEU A 136 -6.40 -6.00 -8.47
CA LEU A 136 -6.21 -6.06 -7.03
C LEU A 136 -5.07 -5.13 -6.60
N ALA A 137 -3.86 -5.32 -7.13
CA ALA A 137 -2.72 -4.46 -6.83
C ALA A 137 -3.01 -2.99 -7.12
N PHE A 138 -3.55 -2.69 -8.31
CA PHE A 138 -3.91 -1.33 -8.72
C PHE A 138 -4.86 -0.64 -7.73
N THR A 139 -5.93 -1.31 -7.31
CA THR A 139 -6.90 -0.73 -6.38
C THR A 139 -6.31 -0.47 -4.99
N VAL A 140 -5.38 -1.30 -4.49
CA VAL A 140 -4.66 -0.98 -3.23
C VAL A 140 -3.78 0.26 -3.39
N TYR A 141 -3.07 0.41 -4.52
CA TYR A 141 -2.28 1.60 -4.79
C TYR A 141 -3.15 2.86 -4.88
N VAL A 142 -4.35 2.78 -5.44
CA VAL A 142 -5.32 3.89 -5.43
C VAL A 142 -5.73 4.24 -3.99
N CYS A 143 -6.01 3.25 -3.14
CA CYS A 143 -6.30 3.49 -1.72
C CYS A 143 -5.13 4.20 -1.00
N LEU A 144 -3.89 3.74 -1.21
CA LEU A 144 -2.68 4.37 -0.69
C LEU A 144 -2.58 5.83 -1.13
N TRP A 145 -2.71 6.08 -2.44
CA TRP A 145 -2.64 7.42 -3.00
C TRP A 145 -3.69 8.36 -2.42
N LEU A 146 -4.95 7.91 -2.32
CA LEU A 146 -6.04 8.68 -1.72
C LEU A 146 -5.75 9.05 -0.27
N ASN A 147 -5.30 8.07 0.55
CA ASN A 147 -5.02 8.33 1.96
C ASN A 147 -3.79 9.23 2.14
N HIS A 148 -2.67 8.96 1.44
CA HIS A 148 -1.47 9.80 1.50
C HIS A 148 -1.76 11.25 1.12
N ARG A 149 -2.50 11.47 0.03
CA ARG A 149 -2.87 12.81 -0.41
C ARG A 149 -3.73 13.54 0.62
N ASN A 150 -4.70 12.85 1.22
CA ASN A 150 -5.59 13.45 2.21
C ASN A 150 -4.89 13.73 3.55
N VAL A 151 -4.03 12.81 4.01
CA VAL A 151 -3.23 13.02 5.22
C VAL A 151 -2.32 14.24 5.05
N GLU A 152 -1.67 14.37 3.90
CA GLU A 152 -0.83 15.54 3.64
C GLU A 152 -1.64 16.84 3.52
N LYS A 153 -2.79 16.79 2.84
CA LYS A 153 -3.69 17.96 2.71
C LYS A 153 -4.13 18.51 4.06
N TYR A 154 -4.38 17.63 5.04
CA TYR A 154 -4.87 18.01 6.37
C TYR A 154 -3.79 17.91 7.46
N ARG A 155 -2.51 17.79 7.07
CA ARG A 155 -1.38 17.53 7.97
C ARG A 155 -1.31 18.55 9.10
N ASP A 156 -1.29 19.85 8.77
CA ASP A 156 -1.10 20.91 9.76
C ASP A 156 -2.26 20.99 10.77
N VAL A 157 -3.49 20.73 10.31
CA VAL A 157 -4.68 20.67 11.18
C VAL A 157 -4.62 19.47 12.11
N MET A 158 -4.16 18.32 11.62
CA MET A 158 -4.00 17.14 12.46
C MET A 158 -2.81 17.24 13.41
N GLU A 159 -1.69 17.83 12.99
CA GLU A 159 -0.53 18.02 13.86
C GLU A 159 -0.82 18.95 15.03
N THR A 160 -1.71 19.93 14.85
CA THR A 160 -2.11 20.86 15.91
C THR A 160 -3.19 20.28 16.83
N ASN A 161 -4.22 19.63 16.27
CA ASN A 161 -5.43 19.29 17.02
C ASN A 161 -5.73 17.78 17.12
N HIS A 162 -5.14 16.94 16.26
CA HIS A 162 -5.48 15.52 16.10
C HIS A 162 -4.26 14.62 15.93
N LYS A 163 -3.20 14.84 16.74
CA LYS A 163 -1.91 14.12 16.61
C LYS A 163 -2.06 12.61 16.65
N VAL A 164 -2.93 12.09 17.52
CA VAL A 164 -3.18 10.65 17.63
C VAL A 164 -3.78 10.11 16.32
N ASP A 165 -4.76 10.79 15.75
CA ASP A 165 -5.40 10.37 14.50
C ASP A 165 -4.45 10.45 13.30
N LEU A 166 -3.51 11.41 13.29
CA LEU A 166 -2.44 11.47 12.30
C LEU A 166 -1.56 10.21 12.35
N TRP A 167 -1.11 9.82 13.54
CA TRP A 167 -0.30 8.62 13.72
C TRP A 167 -1.10 7.34 13.45
N CYS A 168 -2.38 7.28 13.81
CA CYS A 168 -3.25 6.16 13.43
C CYS A 168 -3.36 6.03 11.90
N ASN A 169 -3.51 7.12 11.15
CA ASN A 169 -3.50 7.05 9.69
C ASN A 169 -2.15 6.55 9.14
N ARG A 170 -1.03 7.07 9.65
CA ARG A 170 0.31 6.65 9.21
C ARG A 170 0.60 5.18 9.53
N ILE A 171 0.35 4.73 10.75
CA ILE A 171 0.71 3.39 11.22
C ILE A 171 -0.34 2.35 10.79
N LEU A 172 -1.62 2.62 11.02
CA LEU A 172 -2.67 1.63 10.79
C LEU A 172 -3.05 1.55 9.30
N ILE A 173 -3.35 2.69 8.68
CA ILE A 173 -3.87 2.72 7.31
C ILE A 173 -2.73 2.66 6.28
N GLN A 174 -1.80 3.61 6.30
CA GLN A 174 -0.76 3.71 5.26
C GLN A 174 0.18 2.50 5.28
N ASN A 175 0.76 2.17 6.43
CA ASN A 175 1.65 1.01 6.53
C ASN A 175 0.91 -0.32 6.35
N GLY A 176 -0.34 -0.45 6.83
CA GLY A 176 -1.16 -1.64 6.59
C GLY A 176 -1.46 -1.86 5.10
N LEU A 177 -1.89 -0.80 4.40
CA LEU A 177 -2.08 -0.85 2.95
C LEU A 177 -0.78 -1.06 2.19
N ALA A 178 0.36 -0.55 2.68
CA ALA A 178 1.66 -0.73 2.04
C ALA A 178 2.18 -2.18 2.11
N VAL A 179 1.97 -2.89 3.23
CA VAL A 179 2.22 -4.34 3.29
C VAL A 179 1.38 -5.03 2.22
N TYR A 180 0.10 -4.70 2.16
CA TYR A 180 -0.83 -5.33 1.24
C TYR A 180 -0.51 -5.04 -0.24
N ALA A 181 -0.20 -3.79 -0.59
CA ALA A 181 0.20 -3.39 -1.94
C ALA A 181 1.49 -4.10 -2.38
N THR A 182 2.47 -4.18 -1.49
CA THR A 182 3.74 -4.86 -1.76
C THR A 182 3.51 -6.35 -1.99
N TRP A 183 2.78 -7.01 -1.10
CA TRP A 183 2.49 -8.43 -1.24
C TRP A 183 1.67 -8.74 -2.49
N THR A 184 0.65 -7.94 -2.81
CA THR A 184 -0.16 -8.13 -4.02
C THR A 184 0.66 -7.91 -5.29
N SER A 185 1.60 -6.97 -5.31
CA SER A 185 2.52 -6.80 -6.45
C SER A 185 3.38 -8.07 -6.65
N ILE A 186 3.94 -8.62 -5.57
CA ILE A 186 4.71 -9.87 -5.63
C ILE A 186 3.84 -11.06 -6.05
N ALA A 187 2.63 -11.18 -5.50
CA ALA A 187 1.68 -12.22 -5.87
C ALA A 187 1.26 -12.13 -7.36
N THR A 188 1.09 -10.93 -7.89
CA THR A 188 0.87 -10.72 -9.33
C THR A 188 2.04 -11.22 -10.16
N LEU A 189 3.28 -11.01 -9.72
CA LEU A 189 4.47 -11.53 -10.42
C LEU A 189 4.59 -13.06 -10.34
N ILE A 190 4.10 -13.69 -9.28
CA ILE A 190 3.96 -15.15 -9.20
C ILE A 190 2.89 -15.63 -10.20
N ASN A 191 1.72 -14.98 -10.23
CA ASN A 191 0.67 -15.29 -11.21
C ASN A 191 1.16 -15.09 -12.65
N LEU A 192 1.99 -14.08 -12.90
CA LEU A 192 2.64 -13.86 -14.19
C LEU A 192 3.58 -15.01 -14.54
N SER A 193 4.42 -15.44 -13.61
CA SER A 193 5.31 -16.59 -13.81
C SER A 193 4.53 -17.87 -14.13
N ILE A 194 3.42 -18.11 -13.42
CA ILE A 194 2.52 -19.25 -13.69
C ILE A 194 1.93 -19.13 -15.11
N ALA A 195 1.35 -17.98 -15.46
CA ALA A 195 0.76 -17.78 -16.78
C ALA A 195 1.79 -17.94 -17.92
N LEU A 196 2.98 -17.36 -17.77
CA LEU A 196 4.05 -17.50 -18.76
C LEU A 196 4.50 -18.96 -18.91
N THR A 197 4.65 -19.68 -17.80
CA THR A 197 5.14 -21.06 -17.80
C THR A 197 4.11 -22.04 -18.34
N TYR A 198 2.86 -21.93 -17.89
CA TYR A 198 1.84 -22.96 -18.11
C TYR A 198 0.83 -22.62 -19.21
N LEU A 199 0.67 -21.34 -19.58
CA LEU A 199 -0.19 -20.94 -20.70
C LEU A 199 0.59 -20.56 -21.96
N ALA A 200 1.77 -19.95 -21.80
CA ALA A 200 2.59 -19.48 -22.92
C ALA A 200 3.81 -20.36 -23.24
N ASP A 201 3.97 -21.50 -22.55
CA ASP A 201 5.09 -22.46 -22.74
C ASP A 201 6.49 -21.83 -22.64
N VAL A 202 6.61 -20.75 -21.86
CA VAL A 202 7.90 -20.13 -21.54
C VAL A 202 8.61 -20.99 -20.50
N LYS A 203 9.90 -21.27 -20.71
CA LYS A 203 10.71 -22.01 -19.73
C LYS A 203 10.58 -21.37 -18.33
N ASN A 204 10.36 -22.20 -17.30
CA ASN A 204 10.20 -21.77 -15.90
C ASN A 204 11.34 -20.86 -15.42
N LEU A 205 12.58 -21.14 -15.85
CA LEU A 205 13.72 -20.27 -15.59
C LEU A 205 13.51 -18.85 -16.16
N SER A 206 13.11 -18.75 -17.42
CA SER A 206 12.91 -17.47 -18.10
C SER A 206 11.72 -16.69 -17.52
N SER A 207 10.60 -17.34 -17.23
CA SER A 207 9.43 -16.70 -16.61
C SER A 207 9.76 -16.13 -15.23
N SER A 208 10.50 -16.91 -14.42
CA SER A 208 10.97 -16.51 -13.09
C SER A 208 11.95 -15.33 -13.15
N LEU A 209 12.90 -15.34 -14.10
CA LEU A 209 13.83 -14.22 -14.31
C LEU A 209 13.10 -12.95 -14.79
N ILE A 210 12.06 -13.07 -15.62
CA ILE A 210 11.20 -11.94 -16.03
C ILE A 210 10.53 -11.34 -14.79
N SER A 211 9.90 -12.16 -13.95
CA SER A 211 9.25 -11.69 -12.72
C SER A 211 10.23 -11.02 -11.75
N LEU A 212 11.42 -11.59 -11.53
CA LEU A 212 12.47 -10.96 -10.71
C LEU A 212 12.98 -9.64 -11.30
N SER A 213 13.06 -9.53 -12.62
CA SER A 213 13.47 -8.30 -13.31
C SER A 213 12.42 -7.19 -13.13
N ILE A 214 11.13 -7.53 -13.24
CA ILE A 214 10.04 -6.60 -12.99
C ILE A 214 10.04 -6.16 -11.51
N LEU A 215 10.16 -7.11 -10.57
CA LEU A 215 10.25 -6.77 -9.14
C LEU A 215 11.45 -5.85 -8.85
N THR A 216 12.59 -6.08 -9.49
CA THR A 216 13.76 -5.19 -9.36
C THR A 216 13.43 -3.78 -9.84
N ALA A 217 12.77 -3.64 -10.98
CA ALA A 217 12.34 -2.34 -11.48
C ALA A 217 11.36 -1.65 -10.52
N GLU A 218 10.37 -2.38 -9.99
CA GLU A 218 9.43 -1.89 -8.99
C GLU A 218 10.14 -1.40 -7.72
N VAL A 219 11.08 -2.18 -7.18
CA VAL A 219 11.86 -1.81 -5.98
C VAL A 219 12.70 -0.55 -6.22
N VAL A 220 13.41 -0.49 -7.35
CA VAL A 220 14.25 0.67 -7.68
C VAL A 220 13.41 1.93 -7.89
N VAL A 221 12.34 1.84 -8.69
CA VAL A 221 11.44 2.96 -8.94
C VAL A 221 10.77 3.41 -7.64
N TYR A 222 10.27 2.46 -6.84
CA TYR A 222 9.66 2.77 -5.55
C TYR A 222 10.65 3.45 -4.62
N PHE A 223 11.87 2.92 -4.45
CA PHE A 223 12.89 3.51 -3.58
C PHE A 223 13.22 4.95 -3.99
N VAL A 224 13.33 5.21 -5.28
CA VAL A 224 13.59 6.55 -5.83
C VAL A 224 12.42 7.50 -5.53
N VAL A 225 11.18 7.07 -5.80
CA VAL A 225 9.97 7.86 -5.51
C VAL A 225 9.81 8.11 -4.01
N ASP A 226 9.94 7.06 -3.19
CA ASP A 226 9.79 7.07 -1.73
C ASP A 226 10.84 7.94 -1.04
N THR A 227 12.08 7.91 -1.53
CA THR A 227 13.19 8.60 -0.87
C THR A 227 13.34 10.04 -1.34
N PHE A 228 13.19 10.32 -2.64
CA PHE A 228 13.57 11.61 -3.22
C PHE A 228 12.38 12.46 -3.68
N TYR A 229 11.44 11.88 -4.42
CA TYR A 229 10.38 12.67 -5.06
C TYR A 229 9.16 12.91 -4.16
N TRP A 230 8.72 11.87 -3.45
CA TRP A 230 7.48 11.86 -2.67
C TRP A 230 7.76 11.72 -1.17
N ASP A 231 8.94 12.12 -0.67
CA ASP A 231 9.26 12.10 0.77
C ASP A 231 8.14 12.74 1.59
N ARG A 232 7.63 13.89 1.15
CA ARG A 232 6.53 14.60 1.81
C ARG A 232 5.33 13.69 2.12
N TYR A 233 4.99 12.77 1.22
CA TYR A 233 3.84 11.87 1.36
C TYR A 233 4.21 10.54 2.00
N LEU A 234 5.37 9.97 1.64
CA LEU A 234 5.77 8.59 1.94
C LEU A 234 6.80 8.48 3.09
N ARG A 235 7.20 9.58 3.73
CA ARG A 235 8.22 9.61 4.78
C ARG A 235 8.05 8.51 5.83
N TYR A 236 6.81 8.24 6.25
CA TYR A 236 6.49 7.30 7.32
C TYR A 236 5.98 5.93 6.83
N THR A 237 6.05 5.65 5.54
CA THR A 237 5.68 4.34 4.97
C THR A 237 6.92 3.45 4.90
N PHE A 238 7.06 2.55 5.87
CA PHE A 238 8.26 1.71 6.00
C PHE A 238 8.02 0.25 5.63
N THR A 239 6.78 -0.23 5.75
CA THR A 239 6.46 -1.65 5.68
C THR A 239 6.71 -2.30 4.31
N VAL A 240 6.89 -1.51 3.24
CA VAL A 240 7.24 -2.03 1.90
C VAL A 240 8.52 -2.87 1.94
N TYR A 241 9.59 -2.36 2.54
CA TYR A 241 10.88 -3.07 2.53
C TYR A 241 10.89 -4.35 3.38
N PRO A 242 10.37 -4.36 4.63
CA PRO A 242 10.18 -5.60 5.37
C PRO A 242 9.35 -6.65 4.62
N THR A 243 8.31 -6.24 3.89
CA THR A 243 7.49 -7.18 3.09
C THR A 243 8.28 -7.76 1.90
N ILE A 244 9.09 -6.95 1.21
CA ILE A 244 10.00 -7.44 0.17
C ILE A 244 11.01 -8.45 0.76
N ILE A 245 11.64 -8.09 1.88
CA ILE A 245 12.61 -8.96 2.57
C ILE A 245 11.97 -10.28 2.97
N TRP A 246 10.76 -10.24 3.56
CA TRP A 246 9.99 -11.42 3.94
C TRP A 246 9.73 -12.33 2.73
N ALA A 247 9.21 -11.77 1.65
CA ALA A 247 8.87 -12.53 0.45
C ALA A 247 10.10 -13.18 -0.19
N LEU A 248 11.17 -12.40 -0.42
CA LEU A 248 12.39 -12.90 -1.06
C LEU A 248 13.12 -13.92 -0.17
N SER A 249 13.06 -13.78 1.16
CA SER A 249 13.56 -14.79 2.11
C SER A 249 12.78 -16.10 1.97
N GLY A 250 11.45 -16.00 1.80
CA GLY A 250 10.59 -17.14 1.49
C GLY A 250 10.97 -17.85 0.18
N VAL A 251 11.27 -17.08 -0.87
CA VAL A 251 11.72 -17.63 -2.16
C VAL A 251 13.06 -18.35 -2.04
N LEU A 252 14.04 -17.75 -1.35
CA LEU A 252 15.34 -18.43 -1.11
C LEU A 252 15.16 -19.68 -0.26
N SER A 253 14.31 -19.63 0.77
CA SER A 253 14.09 -20.78 1.65
C SER A 253 13.58 -22.01 0.91
N GLU A 254 12.78 -21.81 -0.14
CA GLU A 254 12.18 -22.91 -0.92
C GLU A 254 13.05 -23.33 -2.11
N ASN A 255 13.66 -22.36 -2.81
CA ASN A 255 14.29 -22.57 -4.11
C ASN A 255 15.82 -22.34 -4.10
N TRP A 256 16.50 -22.49 -2.95
CA TRP A 256 17.95 -22.27 -2.90
C TRP A 256 18.71 -23.34 -3.70
N ASP A 257 19.45 -22.88 -4.70
CA ASP A 257 20.43 -23.66 -5.45
C ASP A 257 21.61 -22.73 -5.78
N PRO A 258 22.84 -23.02 -5.29
CA PRO A 258 24.00 -22.17 -5.51
C PRO A 258 24.40 -22.03 -6.99
N ASP A 259 24.00 -22.98 -7.84
CA ASP A 259 24.32 -22.96 -9.27
C ASP A 259 23.20 -22.31 -10.12
N SER A 260 22.07 -21.95 -9.49
CA SER A 260 20.92 -21.39 -10.17
C SER A 260 20.95 -19.86 -10.26
N SER A 261 20.83 -19.35 -11.49
CA SER A 261 20.73 -17.91 -11.76
C SER A 261 19.56 -17.23 -11.04
N THR A 262 18.42 -17.91 -10.87
CA THR A 262 17.26 -17.33 -10.16
C THR A 262 17.53 -17.18 -8.68
N SER A 263 18.20 -18.15 -8.06
CA SER A 263 18.52 -18.12 -6.63
C SER A 263 19.55 -17.02 -6.33
N ILE A 264 20.58 -16.88 -7.17
CA ILE A 264 21.56 -15.79 -7.08
C ILE A 264 20.88 -14.43 -7.28
N PHE A 265 20.04 -14.27 -8.31
CA PHE A 265 19.33 -13.01 -8.56
C PHE A 265 18.41 -12.66 -7.38
N ASN A 266 17.63 -13.62 -6.88
CA ASN A 266 16.76 -13.42 -5.72
C ASN A 266 17.56 -13.00 -4.46
N ALA A 267 18.76 -13.56 -4.24
CA ALA A 267 19.64 -13.17 -3.14
C ALA A 267 20.20 -11.74 -3.30
N VAL A 268 20.58 -11.34 -4.51
CA VAL A 268 21.02 -9.97 -4.81
C VAL A 268 19.86 -8.98 -4.59
N LEU A 269 18.66 -9.32 -5.03
CA LEU A 269 17.47 -8.49 -4.84
C LEU A 269 17.08 -8.38 -3.36
N LEU A 270 17.24 -9.46 -2.58
CA LEU A 270 17.05 -9.45 -1.13
C LEU A 270 18.04 -8.50 -0.45
N ALA A 271 19.32 -8.56 -0.84
CA ALA A 271 20.34 -7.64 -0.33
C ALA A 271 20.05 -6.19 -0.72
N LEU A 272 19.56 -5.94 -1.94
CA LEU A 272 19.12 -4.61 -2.38
C LEU A 272 17.94 -4.10 -1.53
N GLY A 273 16.92 -4.94 -1.29
CA GLY A 273 15.79 -4.59 -0.43
C GLY A 273 16.22 -4.25 1.01
N GLY A 274 17.16 -5.01 1.56
CA GLY A 274 17.78 -4.74 2.86
C GLY A 274 18.55 -3.42 2.89
N LEU A 275 19.35 -3.13 1.86
CA LEU A 275 20.09 -1.88 1.74
C LEU A 275 19.14 -0.68 1.64
N CYS A 276 18.11 -0.75 0.80
CA CYS A 276 17.09 0.28 0.67
C CYS A 276 16.39 0.54 2.01
N PHE A 277 16.07 -0.50 2.77
CA PHE A 277 15.47 -0.36 4.10
C PHE A 277 16.37 0.40 5.07
N VAL A 278 17.65 0.01 5.15
CA VAL A 278 18.64 0.66 6.02
C VAL A 278 18.82 2.14 5.63
N ILE A 279 18.94 2.43 4.34
CA ILE A 279 19.07 3.81 3.86
C ILE A 279 17.84 4.63 4.24
N LYS A 280 16.63 4.12 3.97
CA LYS A 280 15.38 4.79 4.33
C LYS A 280 15.29 5.06 5.83
N PHE A 281 15.61 4.06 6.65
CA PHE A 281 15.62 4.19 8.11
C PHE A 281 16.58 5.30 8.56
N VAL A 282 17.82 5.29 8.06
CA VAL A 282 18.83 6.29 8.42
C VAL A 282 18.40 7.70 7.98
N LEU A 283 17.89 7.85 6.77
CA LEU A 283 17.46 9.16 6.25
C LEU A 283 16.29 9.74 7.06
N VAL A 284 15.30 8.93 7.42
CA VAL A 284 14.12 9.44 8.14
C VAL A 284 14.44 9.71 9.61
N VAL A 285 15.03 8.75 10.31
CA VAL A 285 15.24 8.81 11.77
C VAL A 285 16.42 9.72 12.13
N PHE A 286 17.56 9.60 11.45
CA PHE A 286 18.76 10.35 11.86
C PHE A 286 18.93 11.67 11.12
N VAL A 287 18.55 11.75 9.83
CA VAL A 287 18.79 12.96 9.04
C VAL A 287 17.60 13.91 9.14
N ARG A 288 16.42 13.48 8.68
CA ARG A 288 15.25 14.36 8.51
C ARG A 288 14.65 14.81 9.84
N GLU A 289 14.52 13.92 10.82
CA GLU A 289 14.05 14.30 12.16
C GLU A 289 15.01 15.29 12.86
N SER A 290 16.32 15.13 12.65
CA SER A 290 17.31 16.07 13.21
C SER A 290 17.25 17.47 12.59
N LEU A 291 16.86 17.57 11.31
CA LEU A 291 16.67 18.83 10.59
C LEU A 291 15.37 19.52 11.00
N ASP A 292 14.29 18.75 11.19
CA ASP A 292 12.99 19.29 11.65
C ASP A 292 13.09 19.86 13.08
N ASN A 293 13.96 19.29 13.92
CA ASN A 293 14.22 19.78 15.28
C ASN A 293 15.20 20.98 15.35
N LYS A 294 15.75 21.45 14.23
CA LYS A 294 16.72 22.57 14.16
C LYS A 294 16.23 23.69 13.23
N PRO A 295 15.48 24.70 13.74
CA PRO A 295 14.82 25.71 12.91
C PRO A 295 15.76 26.56 12.03
N ALA A 296 17.02 26.75 12.43
CA ALA A 296 18.02 27.50 11.66
C ALA A 296 18.50 26.77 10.39
N LEU A 297 18.42 25.44 10.33
CA LEU A 297 18.80 24.65 9.15
C LEU A 297 17.64 24.54 8.16
N ARG A 298 16.39 24.66 8.64
CA ARG A 298 15.17 24.68 7.83
C ARG A 298 15.13 25.85 6.86
N SER A 299 15.56 27.06 7.27
CA SER A 299 15.58 28.22 6.37
C SER A 299 16.61 28.05 5.23
N LYS A 300 17.73 27.39 5.53
CA LYS A 300 18.79 27.08 4.56
C LYS A 300 18.38 25.98 3.57
N ALA A 301 17.71 24.93 4.04
CA ALA A 301 17.20 23.85 3.19
C ALA A 301 16.03 24.32 2.30
N LYS A 302 15.07 25.07 2.86
CA LYS A 302 13.99 25.68 2.07
C LYS A 302 14.53 26.70 1.06
N GLY A 303 15.51 27.51 1.44
CA GLY A 303 16.16 28.45 0.53
C GLY A 303 16.74 27.77 -0.71
N ASN A 304 17.27 26.55 -0.57
CA ASN A 304 17.77 25.77 -1.70
C ASN A 304 16.64 25.12 -2.52
N GLU A 305 15.55 24.65 -1.90
CA GLU A 305 14.37 24.10 -2.63
C GLU A 305 13.65 25.16 -3.49
N TYR A 306 13.66 26.43 -3.08
CA TYR A 306 13.12 27.51 -3.91
C TYR A 306 14.04 27.83 -5.11
N ILE A 307 15.36 27.75 -4.93
CA ILE A 307 16.34 27.98 -6.01
C ILE A 307 16.25 26.89 -7.09
N PHE A 308 15.95 25.64 -6.73
CA PHE A 308 15.78 24.55 -7.70
C PHE A 308 14.43 24.56 -8.44
N ASN A 309 13.41 25.27 -7.94
CA ASN A 309 12.08 25.34 -8.55
C ASN A 309 11.84 26.61 -9.38
N GLU A 310 12.78 27.57 -9.40
CA GLU A 310 12.64 28.83 -10.15
C GLU A 310 13.08 28.73 -11.62
N GLU A 311 13.60 27.59 -12.09
CA GLU A 311 14.00 27.41 -13.50
C GLU A 311 12.91 26.88 -14.43
N ASP A 312 11.73 26.48 -13.95
CA ASP A 312 10.63 26.01 -14.80
C ASP A 312 9.26 26.44 -14.27
N SER A 313 8.72 27.57 -14.76
CA SER A 313 7.34 27.73 -15.26
C SER A 313 6.87 29.20 -15.29
N ASP A 314 6.67 29.69 -16.51
CA ASP A 314 5.90 30.88 -16.85
C ASP A 314 4.42 30.72 -16.45
N VAL A 315 3.97 31.41 -15.39
CA VAL A 315 2.54 31.77 -15.18
C VAL A 315 2.45 33.16 -14.49
N PRO A 316 1.53 34.06 -14.89
CA PRO A 316 1.64 35.48 -14.59
C PRO A 316 1.30 35.86 -13.14
N SER A 317 2.05 36.81 -12.59
CA SER A 317 1.86 37.41 -11.28
C SER A 317 0.51 38.11 -11.13
N ILE A 318 -0.30 37.69 -10.14
CA ILE A 318 -1.45 38.46 -9.66
C ILE A 318 -0.92 39.61 -8.79
N SER A 319 -1.12 40.85 -9.27
CA SER A 319 -0.67 42.08 -8.64
C SER A 319 -1.28 42.31 -7.25
N MET A 320 -0.40 42.61 -6.28
CA MET A 320 -0.77 43.13 -4.97
C MET A 320 -1.48 44.49 -5.09
N THR A 321 -2.81 44.50 -4.99
CA THR A 321 -3.55 45.70 -4.59
C THR A 321 -4.75 45.26 -3.75
N ASN A 322 -4.57 45.24 -2.42
CA ASN A 322 -5.63 45.40 -1.40
C ASN A 322 -5.13 45.03 0.02
N LYS A 323 -3.98 45.59 0.43
CA LYS A 323 -3.51 45.55 1.83
C LYS A 323 -3.61 46.93 2.48
N LYS A 324 -4.69 47.67 2.20
CA LYS A 324 -4.92 49.03 2.72
C LYS A 324 -6.35 49.32 3.17
N ILE A 325 -7.11 48.29 3.58
CA ILE A 325 -8.49 48.45 4.08
C ILE A 325 -8.68 47.76 5.46
N TYR A 326 -7.61 47.42 6.18
CA TYR A 326 -7.72 46.82 7.52
C TYR A 326 -7.11 47.64 8.66
N ASP A 327 -6.46 48.78 8.37
CA ASP A 327 -5.79 49.61 9.39
C ASP A 327 -6.59 50.87 9.80
N ASP A 328 -7.78 51.12 9.24
CA ASP A 328 -8.61 52.32 9.54
C ASP A 328 -9.90 52.01 10.35
N ALA A 329 -9.94 50.92 11.13
CA ALA A 329 -11.10 50.59 11.99
C ALA A 329 -10.77 50.44 13.48
N VAL A 330 -9.61 50.94 13.91
CA VAL A 330 -9.27 51.12 15.34
C VAL A 330 -8.53 52.44 15.49
N ASN A 331 -9.29 53.54 15.49
CA ASN A 331 -9.06 54.78 16.26
C ASN A 331 -10.27 55.71 16.12
#